data_AF-A0AAV6Z1D7-F1
#
_entry.id   AF-A0AAV6Z1D7-F1
#
_cell.length_a   1.000
_cell.length_b   1.000
_cell.length_c   1.000
_cell.angle_alpha   90.00
_cell.angle_beta   90.00
_cell.angle_gamma   90.00
#
_symmetry.space_group_name_H-M   'P 1'
#
loop_
_entity.id
_entity.type
_entity.pdbx_description
1 polymer ?
#
loop_
_entity_poly.entity_id
_entity_poly.type
_entity_poly.pdbx_seq_one_letter_code
_entity_poly.pdbx_strand_id
1 'polypeptide(L)'
;MENGTHTTLKFSRPLQTCDPNDKNITKSTIRVIWAYHAKDIEGTVPMYHGLNRGQKSLRLLNPEIKKDISEETLSFNFTNQQVPIPDKDTTYWCQMFKIPALDKKHHIIQ
;
A
#
# COMPACT_ATOMS: atom_id res chain seq x y z
N MET A 1 16.66 -3.88 -18.87
CA MET A 1 17.52 -5.09 -18.90
C MET A 1 16.61 -6.27 -19.05
N GLU A 2 16.80 -7.07 -20.10
CA GLU A 2 16.05 -8.29 -20.34
C GLU A 2 16.97 -9.49 -20.10
N ASN A 3 16.40 -10.54 -19.51
CA ASN A 3 17.01 -11.86 -19.45
C ASN A 3 15.97 -12.90 -19.87
N GLY A 4 16.36 -14.18 -19.97
CA GLY A 4 15.48 -15.25 -20.44
C GLY A 4 14.22 -15.52 -19.60
N THR A 5 13.97 -14.76 -18.53
CA THR A 5 12.78 -14.89 -17.66
C THR A 5 12.03 -13.58 -17.44
N HIS A 6 12.70 -12.42 -17.53
CA HIS A 6 12.13 -11.14 -17.14
C HIS A 6 12.71 -9.99 -17.95
N THR A 7 11.87 -8.99 -18.18
CA THR A 7 12.25 -7.68 -18.72
C THR A 7 12.06 -6.61 -17.65
N THR A 8 13.15 -5.95 -17.28
CA THR A 8 13.16 -4.85 -16.31
C THR A 8 13.23 -3.52 -17.03
N LEU A 9 12.18 -2.69 -16.85
CA LEU A 9 12.11 -1.30 -17.30
C LEU A 9 12.35 -0.36 -16.13
N LYS A 10 13.32 0.54 -16.26
CA LYS A 10 13.65 1.55 -15.24
C LYS A 10 13.54 2.93 -15.86
N PHE A 11 12.80 3.81 -15.20
CA PHE A 11 12.62 5.20 -15.63
C PHE A 11 12.60 6.12 -14.41
N SER A 12 12.78 7.41 -14.66
CA SER A 12 12.62 8.48 -13.67
C SER A 12 11.75 9.59 -14.26
N ARG A 13 11.06 10.32 -13.40
CA ARG A 13 10.18 11.44 -13.75
C ARG A 13 10.20 12.46 -12.61
N PRO A 14 10.20 13.78 -12.90
CA PRO A 14 10.04 14.81 -11.87
C PRO A 14 8.72 14.67 -11.11
N LEU A 15 8.70 14.99 -9.82
CA LEU A 15 7.47 14.94 -9.01
C LEU A 15 6.41 15.92 -9.51
N GLN A 16 6.85 17.08 -9.98
CA GLN A 16 6.04 18.09 -10.61
C GLN A 16 6.77 18.55 -11.87
N THR A 17 6.02 18.71 -12.94
CA THR A 17 6.48 19.28 -14.20
C THR A 17 5.76 20.61 -14.43
N CYS A 18 6.17 21.36 -15.45
CA CYS A 18 5.48 22.58 -15.86
C CYS A 18 4.41 22.32 -16.94
N ASP A 19 4.14 21.05 -17.26
CA ASP A 19 3.10 20.66 -18.23
C ASP A 19 1.74 20.57 -17.51
N PRO A 20 0.71 21.33 -17.93
CA PRO A 20 -0.60 21.28 -17.30
C PRO A 20 -1.33 19.94 -17.48
N ASN A 21 -0.91 19.08 -18.41
CA ASN A 21 -1.50 17.77 -18.66
C ASN A 21 -0.91 16.67 -17.77
N ASP A 22 0.17 16.99 -17.04
CA ASP A 22 0.87 16.04 -16.20
C ASP A 22 0.23 15.94 -14.81
N LYS A 23 0.17 14.72 -14.28
CA LYS A 23 -0.26 14.51 -12.89
C LYS A 23 0.89 14.79 -11.93
N ASN A 24 0.72 15.80 -11.07
CA ASN A 24 1.63 16.06 -9.95
C ASN A 24 1.62 14.88 -8.96
N ILE A 25 2.82 14.44 -8.57
CA ILE A 25 3.05 13.43 -7.53
C ILE A 25 3.22 14.16 -6.20
N THR A 26 2.26 13.96 -5.29
CA THR A 26 2.25 14.58 -3.96
C THR A 26 2.40 13.54 -2.85
N LYS A 27 2.34 13.97 -1.58
CA LYS A 27 2.35 13.08 -0.40
C LYS A 27 1.05 12.27 -0.22
N SER A 28 0.02 12.61 -0.98
CA SER A 28 -1.27 11.94 -0.98
C SER A 28 -1.22 10.62 -1.75
N THR A 29 -2.27 9.81 -1.61
CA THR A 29 -2.44 8.60 -2.41
C THR A 29 -2.58 8.95 -3.89
N ILE A 30 -1.85 8.25 -4.75
CA ILE A 30 -1.94 8.31 -6.20
C ILE A 30 -2.40 6.97 -6.75
N ARG A 31 -3.25 6.99 -7.78
CA ARG A 31 -3.70 5.79 -8.49
C ARG A 31 -2.76 5.54 -9.66
N VAL A 32 -1.95 4.49 -9.55
CA VAL A 32 -1.10 4.01 -10.63
C VAL A 32 -1.93 3.04 -11.47
N ILE A 33 -1.90 3.23 -12.78
CA ILE A 33 -2.50 2.32 -13.75
C ILE A 33 -1.38 1.58 -14.48
N TRP A 34 -1.67 0.36 -14.92
CA TRP A 34 -0.72 -0.44 -15.69
C TRP A 34 -1.47 -1.24 -16.75
N ALA A 35 -0.76 -1.56 -17.82
CA ALA A 35 -1.21 -2.44 -18.87
C ALA A 35 0.01 -3.09 -19.55
N TYR A 36 -0.16 -4.31 -20.03
CA TYR A 36 0.85 -4.96 -20.86
C TYR A 36 0.20 -5.86 -21.92
N HIS A 37 1.00 -6.27 -22.90
CA HIS A 37 0.58 -7.15 -23.98
C HIS A 37 1.61 -8.28 -24.14
N ALA A 38 1.17 -9.45 -24.61
CA ALA A 38 2.04 -10.63 -24.77
C ALA A 38 2.90 -10.60 -26.04
N LYS A 39 2.53 -9.75 -27.00
CA LYS A 39 3.28 -9.51 -28.23
C LYS A 39 3.89 -8.12 -28.21
N ASP A 40 5.06 -8.02 -28.83
CA ASP A 40 5.72 -6.75 -29.09
C ASP A 40 4.91 -5.88 -30.06
N ILE A 41 5.21 -4.59 -30.05
CA ILE A 41 4.53 -3.61 -30.89
C ILE A 41 5.08 -3.73 -32.32
N GLU A 42 4.25 -4.17 -33.27
CA GLU A 42 4.61 -4.32 -34.69
C GLU A 42 4.43 -3.01 -35.52
N GLY A 43 4.18 -1.86 -34.87
CA GLY A 43 3.91 -0.57 -35.52
C GLY A 43 4.08 0.66 -34.60
N THR A 44 3.34 1.73 -34.85
CA THR A 44 3.42 2.97 -34.04
C THR A 44 2.41 3.04 -32.89
N VAL A 45 1.37 2.21 -32.92
CA VAL A 45 0.29 2.20 -31.94
C VAL A 45 0.30 0.89 -31.16
N PRO A 46 0.33 0.92 -29.82
CA PRO A 46 0.21 -0.29 -29.01
C PRO A 46 -1.14 -0.99 -29.24
N MET A 47 -1.13 -2.32 -29.29
CA MET A 47 -2.36 -3.12 -29.30
C MET A 47 -3.15 -2.91 -28.01
N TYR A 48 -4.48 -3.01 -28.09
CA TYR A 48 -5.32 -2.95 -26.89
C TYR A 48 -4.99 -4.11 -25.94
N HIS A 49 -4.68 -3.79 -24.68
CA HIS A 49 -4.16 -4.71 -23.66
C HIS A 49 -5.19 -5.75 -23.15
N GLY A 50 -6.45 -5.68 -23.56
CA GLY A 50 -7.49 -6.61 -23.10
C GLY A 50 -7.63 -6.61 -21.57
N LEU A 51 -7.62 -7.81 -20.96
CA LEU A 51 -7.69 -8.01 -19.51
C LEU A 51 -6.35 -7.78 -18.78
N ASN A 52 -5.23 -7.66 -19.50
CA ASN A 52 -3.89 -7.48 -18.92
C ASN A 52 -3.67 -6.01 -18.54
N ARG A 53 -4.51 -5.52 -17.64
CA ARG A 53 -4.51 -4.14 -17.16
C ARG A 53 -4.97 -4.09 -15.72
N GLY A 54 -4.65 -3.00 -15.05
CA GLY A 54 -5.16 -2.78 -13.71
C GLY A 54 -4.76 -1.44 -13.14
N GLN A 55 -5.05 -1.31 -11.86
CA GLN A 55 -4.74 -0.12 -11.11
C GLN A 55 -4.42 -0.46 -9.66
N LYS A 56 -3.63 0.40 -9.03
CA LYS A 56 -3.30 0.30 -7.62
C LYS A 56 -3.15 1.69 -7.02
N SER A 57 -3.80 1.91 -5.89
CA SER A 57 -3.63 3.12 -5.09
C SER A 57 -2.37 2.98 -4.23
N LEU A 58 -1.42 3.90 -4.39
CA LEU A 58 -0.11 3.87 -3.75
C LEU A 58 0.19 5.22 -3.10
N ARG A 59 1.00 5.23 -2.03
CA ARG A 59 1.68 6.43 -1.54
C ARG A 59 3.13 6.37 -2.01
N LEU A 60 3.44 7.04 -3.12
CA LEU A 60 4.79 7.02 -3.70
C LEU A 60 5.82 7.75 -2.83
N LEU A 61 5.38 8.81 -2.14
CA LEU A 61 6.23 9.61 -1.24
C LEU A 61 5.99 9.20 0.22
N ASN A 62 6.20 7.93 0.53
CA ASN A 62 6.07 7.45 1.91
C ASN A 62 7.42 7.61 2.63
N PRO A 63 7.50 8.43 3.71
CA PRO A 63 8.71 8.47 4.50
C PRO A 63 8.92 7.11 5.19
N GLU A 64 10.07 6.50 4.99
CA GLU A 64 10.50 5.38 5.83
C GLU A 64 10.82 5.93 7.22
N ILE A 65 9.87 5.80 8.14
CA ILE A 65 10.12 6.07 9.55
C ILE A 65 10.60 4.75 10.15
N LYS A 66 11.92 4.57 10.26
CA LYS A 66 12.48 3.52 11.10
C LYS A 66 12.23 3.92 12.55
N LYS A 67 11.36 3.18 13.23
CA LYS A 67 11.19 3.31 14.67
C LYS A 67 12.05 2.24 15.32
N ASP A 68 13.00 2.70 16.12
CA ASP A 68 13.82 1.82 16.93
C ASP A 68 13.03 1.51 18.19
N ILE A 69 12.31 0.38 18.17
CA ILE A 69 11.54 -0.10 19.30
C ILE A 69 12.45 -1.09 20.03
N SER A 70 12.82 -0.76 21.27
CA SER A 70 13.61 -1.65 22.12
C SER A 70 12.91 -3.01 22.27
N GLU A 71 13.69 -4.09 22.24
CA GLU A 71 13.19 -5.45 22.51
C GLU A 71 12.55 -5.59 23.90
N GLU A 72 12.89 -4.69 24.84
CA GLU A 72 12.32 -4.63 26.19
C GLU A 72 10.90 -4.01 26.23
N THR A 73 10.37 -3.57 25.08
CA THR A 73 9.04 -2.96 25.00
C THR A 73 7.97 -3.99 25.27
N LEU A 74 7.16 -3.75 26.32
CA LEU A 74 6.00 -4.58 26.64
C LEU A 74 4.99 -4.57 25.49
N SER A 75 4.49 -5.75 25.11
CA SER A 75 3.44 -5.91 24.11
C SER A 75 2.16 -6.46 24.74
N PHE A 76 1.01 -5.98 24.27
CA PHE A 76 -0.30 -6.46 24.71
C PHE A 76 -1.27 -6.47 23.53
N ASN A 77 -1.90 -7.62 23.28
CA ASN A 77 -2.78 -7.83 22.12
C ASN A 77 -4.24 -7.56 22.47
N PHE A 78 -4.84 -6.57 21.82
CA PHE A 78 -6.29 -6.34 21.85
C PHE A 78 -6.96 -7.18 20.75
N THR A 79 -7.37 -8.40 21.09
CA THR A 79 -7.98 -9.34 20.12
C THR A 79 -9.39 -9.72 20.54
N ASN A 80 -10.35 -9.57 19.61
CA ASN A 80 -11.67 -10.15 19.81
C ASN A 80 -11.58 -11.67 19.56
N GLN A 81 -12.01 -12.49 20.53
CA GLN A 81 -11.92 -13.94 20.39
C GLN A 81 -13.22 -14.51 19.84
N GLN A 82 -13.11 -15.29 18.76
CA GLN A 82 -14.19 -16.13 18.22
C GLN A 82 -15.52 -15.38 18.00
N VAL A 83 -15.45 -14.16 17.46
CA VAL A 83 -16.64 -13.36 17.16
C VAL A 83 -17.44 -14.00 16.01
N PRO A 84 -18.66 -14.51 16.23
CA PRO A 84 -19.51 -14.96 15.14
C PRO A 84 -19.98 -13.73 14.36
N ILE A 85 -19.62 -13.64 13.07
CA ILE A 85 -20.08 -12.55 12.20
C ILE A 85 -21.50 -12.88 11.72
N PRO A 86 -22.53 -12.09 12.06
CA PRO A 86 -23.90 -12.29 11.59
C PRO A 86 -24.01 -12.17 10.07
N ASP A 87 -25.00 -12.85 9.49
CA ASP A 87 -25.40 -12.67 8.08
C ASP A 87 -26.15 -11.34 7.91
N LYS A 88 -25.38 -10.24 7.92
CA LYS A 88 -25.84 -8.87 7.77
C LYS A 88 -24.83 -8.08 6.95
N ASP A 89 -25.32 -7.10 6.19
CA ASP A 89 -24.49 -6.24 5.35
C ASP A 89 -23.37 -5.51 6.12
N THR A 90 -23.59 -5.18 7.38
CA THR A 90 -22.58 -4.53 8.24
C THR A 90 -22.78 -4.93 9.70
N THR A 91 -21.67 -5.24 10.38
CA THR A 91 -21.65 -5.53 11.82
C THR A 91 -20.63 -4.63 12.51
N TYR A 92 -21.09 -3.88 13.52
CA TYR A 92 -20.21 -3.14 14.43
C TYR A 92 -20.01 -3.99 15.69
N TRP A 93 -18.76 -4.21 16.10
CA TRP A 93 -18.41 -5.02 17.26
C TRP A 93 -17.60 -4.22 18.26
N CYS A 94 -18.02 -4.26 19.53
CA CYS A 94 -17.35 -3.58 20.63
C CYS A 94 -17.00 -4.59 21.72
N GLN A 95 -15.76 -4.54 22.22
CA GLN A 95 -15.31 -5.34 23.34
C GLN A 95 -14.54 -4.45 24.31
N MET A 96 -14.82 -4.60 25.60
CA MET A 96 -14.03 -3.99 26.66
C MET A 96 -12.81 -4.87 26.95
N PHE A 97 -11.64 -4.26 27.02
CA PHE A 97 -10.39 -4.93 27.35
C PHE A 97 -9.87 -4.43 28.69
N LYS A 98 -9.50 -5.37 29.56
CA LYS A 98 -8.77 -5.04 30.79
C LYS A 98 -7.28 -5.08 30.50
N ILE A 99 -6.63 -3.93 30.65
CA ILE A 99 -5.16 -3.80 30.51
C ILE A 99 -4.49 -4.46 31.74
N PRO A 100 -3.30 -5.06 31.59
CA PRO A 100 -2.52 -5.56 32.72
C PRO A 100 -2.27 -4.48 33.77
N ALA A 101 -2.07 -4.88 35.03
CA ALA A 101 -1.66 -3.94 36.06
C ALA A 101 -0.28 -3.38 35.71
N LEU A 102 -0.18 -2.05 35.60
CA LEU A 102 1.07 -1.34 35.34
C LEU A 102 1.48 -0.59 36.62
N ASP A 103 2.75 -0.68 36.98
CA ASP A 103 3.36 -0.10 38.18
C ASP A 103 3.60 1.42 38.06
N LYS A 104 3.63 1.93 36.82
CA LYS A 104 3.85 3.33 36.49
C LYS A 104 3.09 3.75 35.24
N LYS A 105 3.15 5.04 34.91
CA LYS A 105 2.65 5.56 33.63
C LYS A 105 3.51 5.01 32.47
N HIS A 106 2.83 4.45 31.47
CA HIS A 106 3.45 3.98 30.24
C HIS A 106 2.93 4.79 29.04
N HIS A 107 3.75 4.90 27.99
CA HIS A 107 3.34 5.46 26.71
C HIS A 107 3.18 4.33 25.69
N ILE A 108 2.07 4.34 24.96
CA ILE A 108 1.85 3.41 23.85
C ILE A 108 2.65 3.93 22.66
N ILE A 109 3.55 3.10 22.16
CA ILE A 109 4.38 3.36 20.97
C ILE A 109 4.12 2.27 19.93
N GLN A 110 4.29 2.62 18.67
CA GLN A 110 4.18 1.78 17.48
C GLN A 110 5.04 2.42 16.40
#